data_AF-A0A2W4SIZ7-F1
#
_entry.id   AF-A0A2W4SIZ7-F1
#
_cell.length_a   1.000
_cell.length_b   1.000
_cell.length_c   1.000
_cell.angle_alpha   90.00
_cell.angle_beta   90.00
_cell.angle_gamma   90.00
#
_symmetry.space_group_name_H-M   'P 1'
#
loop_
_entity.id
_entity.type
_entity.pdbx_description
1 polymer ?
#
loop_
_entity_poly.entity_id
_entity_poly.type
_entity_poly.pdbx_seq_one_letter_code
_entity_poly.pdbx_strand_id
1 'polypeptide(L)'
;MRNSIVIGAHTLAGVLLCVALALGGEALVAALRLPVPGAILGLIVYLGWLTIGRGIGWSRRGAALLIRWIGAMIVPALVGLQAYAGNLAGAALPLALLLVVTTLLTALATALLYRAAGGRG
;
A
#
# COMPACT_ATOMS: atom_id res chain seq x y z
N MET A 1 -17.35 -25.83 17.82
CA MET A 1 -18.03 -24.51 17.67
C MET A 1 -17.30 -23.35 18.35
N ARG A 2 -16.83 -23.47 19.60
CA ARG A 2 -16.12 -22.41 20.36
C ARG A 2 -14.88 -21.83 19.67
N ASN A 3 -14.14 -22.63 18.89
CA ASN A 3 -12.93 -22.18 18.21
C ASN A 3 -13.20 -21.21 17.03
N SER A 4 -14.35 -21.33 16.36
CA SER A 4 -14.68 -20.49 15.20
C SER A 4 -14.98 -19.04 15.59
N ILE A 5 -15.54 -18.83 16.78
CA ILE A 5 -15.86 -17.51 17.34
C ILE A 5 -14.57 -16.76 17.71
N VAL A 6 -13.62 -17.47 18.34
CA VAL A 6 -12.32 -16.91 18.75
C VAL A 6 -11.48 -16.53 17.52
N ILE A 7 -11.49 -17.35 16.47
CA ILE A 7 -10.81 -17.05 15.20
C ILE A 7 -11.37 -15.77 14.57
N GLY A 8 -12.70 -15.62 14.55
CA GLY A 8 -13.38 -14.42 14.05
C GLY A 8 -13.04 -13.15 14.84
N ALA A 9 -12.99 -13.25 16.17
CA ALA A 9 -12.61 -12.13 17.04
C ALA A 9 -11.18 -11.65 16.78
N HIS A 10 -10.23 -12.58 16.59
CA HIS A 10 -8.84 -12.24 16.26
C HIS A 10 -8.69 -11.60 14.89
N THR A 11 -9.45 -12.03 13.88
CA THR A 11 -9.44 -11.39 12.56
C THR A 11 -9.93 -9.95 12.62
N LEU A 12 -11.03 -9.70 13.34
CA LEU A 12 -11.59 -8.36 13.51
C LEU A 12 -10.63 -7.44 14.25
N ALA A 13 -10.09 -7.92 15.38
CA ALA A 13 -9.06 -7.18 16.11
C ALA A 13 -7.85 -6.86 15.20
N GLY A 14 -7.49 -7.79 14.31
CA GLY A 14 -6.34 -7.61 13.39
C GLY A 14 -6.59 -6.51 12.37
N VAL A 15 -7.80 -6.48 11.81
CA VAL A 15 -8.24 -5.42 10.89
C VAL A 15 -8.28 -4.08 11.60
N LEU A 16 -8.89 -4.01 12.78
CA LEU A 16 -8.99 -2.79 13.58
C LEU A 16 -7.61 -2.22 13.92
N LEU A 17 -6.66 -3.09 14.27
CA LEU A 17 -5.28 -2.69 14.51
C LEU A 17 -4.65 -2.06 13.26
N CYS A 18 -4.76 -2.72 12.10
CA CYS A 18 -4.21 -2.19 10.84
C CYS A 18 -4.82 -0.83 10.49
N VAL A 19 -6.13 -0.67 10.64
CA VAL A 19 -6.84 0.60 10.39
C VAL A 19 -6.40 1.68 11.39
N ALA A 20 -6.28 1.35 12.67
CA ALA A 20 -5.82 2.29 13.69
C ALA A 20 -4.39 2.79 13.42
N LEU A 21 -3.48 1.89 13.00
CA LEU A 21 -2.12 2.27 12.61
C LEU A 21 -2.10 3.13 11.35
N ALA A 22 -2.95 2.85 10.36
CA ALA A 22 -3.07 3.68 9.17
C ALA A 22 -3.58 5.09 9.50
N LEU A 23 -4.59 5.22 10.36
CA LEU A 23 -5.12 6.51 10.82
C LEU A 23 -4.11 7.28 11.68
N GLY A 24 -3.39 6.58 12.56
CA GLY A 24 -2.30 7.19 13.33
C GLY A 24 -1.16 7.69 12.44
N GLY A 25 -0.84 6.91 11.39
CA GLY A 25 0.10 7.32 10.35
C GLY A 25 -0.37 8.55 9.58
N GLU A 26 -1.65 8.63 9.22
CA GLU A 26 -2.26 9.82 8.58
C GLU A 26 -2.18 11.05 9.49
N ALA A 27 -2.53 10.92 10.77
CA ALA A 27 -2.41 12.02 11.72
C ALA A 27 -0.96 12.51 11.84
N LEU A 28 0.01 11.60 11.84
CA LEU A 28 1.43 11.94 11.90
C LEU A 28 1.95 12.57 10.60
N VAL A 29 1.57 12.03 9.43
CA VAL A 29 1.88 12.64 8.13
C VAL A 29 1.30 14.04 8.04
N ALA A 30 0.06 14.24 8.46
CA ALA A 30 -0.59 15.53 8.47
C ALA A 30 0.14 16.53 9.39
N ALA A 31 0.56 16.07 10.57
CA ALA A 31 1.33 16.90 11.51
C ALA A 31 2.72 17.27 10.97
N LEU A 32 3.42 16.33 10.33
CA LEU A 32 4.78 16.52 9.81
C LEU A 32 4.83 17.03 8.35
N ARG A 33 3.66 17.17 7.70
CA ARG A 33 3.50 17.59 6.30
C ARG A 33 4.32 16.74 5.31
N LEU A 34 4.36 15.43 5.53
CA LEU A 34 5.14 14.51 4.69
C LEU A 34 4.42 14.24 3.35
N PRO A 35 5.14 14.12 2.22
CA PRO A 35 4.55 13.85 0.90
C PRO A 35 4.32 12.35 0.67
N VAL A 36 3.76 11.64 1.66
CA VAL A 36 3.47 10.20 1.57
C VAL A 36 2.12 9.88 2.21
N PRO A 37 1.34 8.91 1.68
CA PRO A 37 0.13 8.44 2.36
C PRO A 37 0.45 7.95 3.78
N GLY A 38 -0.35 8.34 4.76
CA GLY A 38 -0.20 7.92 6.16
C GLY A 38 -0.32 6.41 6.35
N ALA A 39 -1.05 5.73 5.48
CA ALA A 39 -1.09 4.26 5.42
C ALA A 39 0.32 3.62 5.28
N ILE A 40 1.25 4.28 4.60
CA ILE A 40 2.64 3.81 4.46
C ILE A 40 3.36 3.88 5.81
N LEU A 41 3.19 4.96 6.57
CA LEU A 41 3.74 5.07 7.93
C LEU A 41 3.14 4.00 8.85
N GLY A 42 1.82 3.80 8.78
CA GLY A 42 1.14 2.73 9.51
C GLY A 42 1.72 1.35 9.21
N LEU A 43 2.07 1.07 7.95
CA LEU A 43 2.72 -0.17 7.55
C LEU A 43 4.14 -0.31 8.12
N ILE A 44 4.94 0.76 8.10
CA ILE A 44 6.30 0.76 8.66
C ILE A 44 6.25 0.50 10.17
N VAL A 45 5.34 1.16 10.89
CA VAL A 45 5.12 0.96 12.33
C VAL A 45 4.67 -0.47 12.60
N TYR A 46 3.72 -0.99 11.81
CA TYR A 46 3.25 -2.37 11.93
C TYR A 46 4.39 -3.37 11.71
N LEU A 47 5.22 -3.15 10.68
CA LEU A 47 6.38 -3.99 10.38
C LEU A 47 7.39 -3.95 11.53
N GLY A 48 7.75 -2.77 12.03
CA GLY A 48 8.63 -2.61 13.18
C GLY A 48 8.08 -3.31 14.43
N TRP A 49 6.76 -3.24 14.63
CA TRP A 49 6.12 -3.94 15.74
C TRP A 49 6.19 -5.47 15.61
N LEU A 50 6.09 -6.00 14.39
CA LEU A 50 6.29 -7.43 14.12
C LEU A 50 7.75 -7.87 14.33
N THR A 51 8.73 -7.06 13.92
CA THR A 51 10.16 -7.43 14.00
C THR A 51 10.70 -7.44 15.43
N ILE A 52 10.15 -6.61 16.33
CA ILE A 52 10.53 -6.56 17.75
C ILE A 52 9.98 -7.79 18.53
N GLY A 53 9.32 -8.74 17.87
CA GLY A 53 8.81 -9.97 18.50
C GLY A 53 7.60 -9.74 19.42
N ARG A 54 7.11 -8.50 19.53
CA ARG A 54 5.84 -8.14 20.22
C ARG A 54 4.62 -8.30 19.32
N GLY A 55 4.85 -8.61 18.04
CA GLY A 55 3.84 -8.81 17.02
C GLY A 55 2.98 -10.02 17.34
N ILE A 56 1.73 -9.77 17.73
CA ILE A 56 0.85 -10.86 18.10
C ILE A 56 0.39 -11.57 16.82
N GLY A 57 0.78 -12.85 16.66
CA GLY A 57 0.51 -13.64 15.45
C GLY A 57 -0.97 -13.71 15.06
N TRP A 58 -1.89 -13.38 15.98
CA TRP A 58 -3.32 -13.26 15.68
C TRP A 58 -3.66 -12.14 14.69
N SER A 59 -2.92 -11.03 14.68
CA SER A 59 -3.18 -9.87 13.80
C SER A 59 -2.94 -10.19 12.33
N ARG A 60 -2.02 -11.14 12.04
CA ARG A 60 -1.69 -11.55 10.66
C ARG A 60 -2.91 -11.96 9.85
N ARG A 61 -3.91 -12.60 10.47
CA ARG A 61 -5.13 -13.01 9.75
C ARG A 61 -5.99 -11.81 9.35
N GLY A 62 -6.06 -10.78 10.19
CA GLY A 62 -6.74 -9.53 9.86
C GLY A 62 -6.04 -8.78 8.73
N ALA A 63 -4.71 -8.68 8.78
CA ALA A 63 -3.91 -8.11 7.70
C ALA A 63 -4.08 -8.89 6.38
N ALA A 64 -4.04 -10.21 6.41
CA ALA A 64 -4.27 -11.06 5.24
C ALA A 64 -5.67 -10.87 4.64
N LEU A 65 -6.69 -10.65 5.49
CA LEU A 65 -8.04 -10.35 5.03
C LEU A 65 -8.08 -9.01 4.28
N LEU A 66 -7.48 -7.95 4.84
CA LEU A 66 -7.36 -6.64 4.17
C LEU A 66 -6.66 -6.77 2.82
N ILE A 67 -5.53 -7.48 2.77
CA ILE A 67 -4.78 -7.71 1.52
C ILE A 67 -5.66 -8.42 0.48
N ARG A 68 -6.46 -9.41 0.88
CA ARG A 68 -7.39 -10.10 -0.01
C ARG A 68 -8.45 -9.17 -0.59
N TRP A 69 -8.84 -8.13 0.14
CA TRP A 69 -9.84 -7.14 -0.28
C TRP A 69 -9.24 -5.86 -0.89
N ILE A 70 -7.92 -5.73 -1.03
CA ILE A 70 -7.28 -4.58 -1.72
C ILE A 70 -7.87 -4.38 -3.12
N GLY A 71 -8.15 -5.47 -3.84
CA GLY A 71 -8.83 -5.45 -5.14
C GLY A 71 -10.14 -4.66 -5.12
N ALA A 72 -10.95 -4.82 -4.06
CA ALA A 72 -12.21 -4.11 -3.92
C ALA A 72 -12.02 -2.62 -3.62
N MET A 73 -10.93 -2.23 -2.93
CA MET A 73 -10.59 -0.83 -2.65
C MET A 73 -10.07 -0.08 -3.89
N ILE A 74 -9.57 -0.80 -4.91
CA ILE A 74 -9.14 -0.21 -6.19
C ILE A 74 -10.35 0.29 -6.99
N VAL A 75 -11.50 -0.39 -6.91
CA VAL A 75 -12.71 -0.01 -7.66
C VAL A 75 -13.16 1.42 -7.33
N PRO A 76 -13.34 1.85 -6.07
CA PRO A 76 -13.63 3.25 -5.74
C PRO A 76 -12.63 4.26 -6.31
N ALA A 77 -11.33 3.94 -6.28
CA ALA A 77 -10.30 4.81 -6.85
C ALA A 77 -10.46 4.96 -8.37
N LEU A 78 -10.73 3.86 -9.08
CA LEU A 78 -10.96 3.85 -10.53
C LEU A 78 -12.29 4.52 -10.92
N VAL A 79 -13.35 4.31 -10.16
CA VAL A 79 -14.65 4.96 -10.39
C VAL A 79 -14.53 6.48 -10.19
N GLY A 80 -13.70 6.93 -9.25
CA GLY A 80 -13.37 8.35 -9.08
C GLY A 80 -12.73 8.99 -10.31
N LEU A 81 -11.94 8.24 -11.09
CA LEU A 81 -11.38 8.72 -12.37
C LEU A 81 -12.46 8.97 -13.43
N GLN A 82 -13.63 8.34 -13.34
CA GLN A 82 -14.70 8.54 -14.31
C GLN A 82 -15.20 10.00 -14.32
N ALA A 83 -15.15 10.69 -13.19
CA ALA A 83 -15.48 12.12 -13.11
C ALA A 83 -14.56 13.01 -13.98
N TYR A 84 -13.36 12.54 -14.29
CA TYR A 84 -12.36 13.22 -15.12
C TYR A 84 -12.14 12.53 -16.48
N ALA A 85 -13.00 11.56 -16.85
CA ALA A 85 -12.83 10.75 -18.04
C ALA A 85 -12.74 11.59 -19.33
N GLY A 86 -13.50 12.70 -19.41
CA GLY A 86 -13.45 13.61 -20.57
C GLY A 86 -12.10 14.29 -20.75
N ASN A 87 -11.51 14.79 -19.66
CA ASN A 87 -10.17 15.40 -19.67
C ASN A 87 -9.08 14.37 -19.98
N LEU A 88 -9.23 13.16 -19.44
CA LEU A 88 -8.31 12.06 -19.71
C LEU A 88 -8.37 11.59 -21.18
N ALA A 89 -9.56 11.58 -21.79
CA ALA A 89 -9.71 11.20 -23.19
C ALA A 89 -8.97 12.16 -24.13
N GLY A 90 -9.06 13.47 -23.89
CA GLY A 90 -8.32 14.48 -24.67
C GLY A 90 -6.79 14.40 -24.49
N ALA A 91 -6.33 13.90 -23.35
CA ALA A 91 -4.91 13.73 -23.03
C ALA A 91 -4.44 12.26 -23.10
N ALA A 92 -5.23 11.36 -23.68
CA ALA A 92 -4.93 9.92 -23.62
C ALA A 92 -3.60 9.56 -24.31
N LEU A 93 -3.33 10.18 -25.47
CA LEU A 93 -2.09 9.96 -26.22
C LEU A 93 -0.85 10.49 -25.47
N PRO A 94 -0.80 11.76 -25.00
CA PRO A 94 0.35 12.23 -24.21
C PRO A 94 0.50 11.49 -22.88
N LEU A 95 -0.59 11.08 -22.22
CA LEU A 95 -0.52 10.27 -21.00
C LEU A 95 0.04 8.87 -21.26
N ALA A 96 -0.40 8.19 -22.32
CA ALA A 96 0.13 6.89 -22.69
C ALA A 96 1.63 6.96 -23.01
N LEU A 97 2.05 7.97 -23.78
CA LEU A 97 3.45 8.19 -24.09
C LEU A 97 4.27 8.48 -22.82
N LEU A 98 3.77 9.35 -21.94
CA LEU A 98 4.40 9.64 -20.66
C LEU A 98 4.56 8.38 -19.80
N LEU A 99 3.52 7.54 -19.70
CA LEU A 99 3.55 6.28 -18.95
C LEU A 99 4.57 5.29 -19.52
N VAL A 100 4.57 5.09 -20.85
CA VAL A 100 5.53 4.19 -21.50
C VAL A 100 6.95 4.67 -21.31
N VAL A 101 7.22 5.96 -21.57
CA VAL A 101 8.55 6.55 -21.45
C VAL A 101 9.04 6.50 -20.02
N THR A 102 8.23 6.89 -19.04
CA THR A 102 8.62 6.83 -17.61
C THR A 102 8.89 5.40 -17.16
N THR A 103 8.06 4.43 -17.55
CA THR A 103 8.26 3.02 -17.20
C THR A 103 9.56 2.49 -17.79
N LEU A 104 9.83 2.76 -19.08
CA LEU A 104 11.07 2.37 -19.74
C LEU A 104 12.29 3.05 -19.11
N LEU A 105 12.21 4.35 -18.82
CA LEU A 105 13.27 5.09 -18.15
C LEU A 105 13.56 4.53 -16.76
N THR A 106 12.54 4.24 -15.95
CA THR A 106 12.72 3.61 -14.63
C THR A 106 13.36 2.24 -14.77
N ALA A 107 12.89 1.39 -15.70
CA ALA A 107 13.46 0.07 -15.94
C ALA A 107 14.94 0.13 -16.36
N LEU A 108 15.28 1.04 -17.28
CA LEU A 108 16.66 1.27 -17.72
C LEU A 108 17.53 1.81 -16.58
N ALA A 109 17.03 2.78 -15.82
CA ALA A 109 17.75 3.34 -14.67
C ALA A 109 18.03 2.27 -13.61
N THR A 110 17.05 1.41 -13.30
CA THR A 110 17.23 0.27 -12.41
C THR A 110 18.26 -0.71 -12.97
N ALA A 111 18.20 -1.07 -14.25
CA ALA A 111 19.17 -1.98 -14.87
C ALA A 111 20.60 -1.42 -14.87
N LEU A 112 20.76 -0.12 -15.17
CA LEU A 112 22.05 0.57 -15.12
C LEU A 112 22.58 0.67 -13.68
N LEU A 113 21.71 0.93 -12.70
CA LEU A 113 22.09 0.96 -11.29
C LEU A 113 22.60 -0.41 -10.82
N TYR A 114 21.92 -1.49 -11.19
CA TYR A 114 22.39 -2.86 -10.91
C TYR A 114 23.73 -3.15 -11.59
N ARG A 115 23.92 -2.74 -12.85
CA ARG A 115 25.19 -2.91 -13.57
C ARG A 115 26.33 -2.11 -12.92
N ALA A 116 26.04 -0.89 -12.44
CA ALA A 116 27.00 -0.05 -11.75
C ALA A 116 27.34 -0.59 -10.33
N ALA A 117 26.36 -1.13 -9.62
CA ALA A 117 26.54 -1.71 -8.29
C ALA A 117 27.15 -3.13 -8.30
N GLY A 118 27.06 -3.85 -9.42
CA GLY A 118 27.29 -5.31 -9.46
C GLY A 118 28.30 -5.82 -10.51
N GLY A 119 29.09 -4.97 -11.17
CA GLY A 119 30.13 -5.38 -12.13
C GLY A 119 31.37 -6.07 -11.52
N ARG A 120 31.24 -6.84 -10.43
CA ARG A 120 32.30 -7.64 -9.79
C ARG A 120 31.76 -8.99 -9.30
N GLY A 121 31.03 -9.70 -10.16
CA GLY A 121 30.74 -11.13 -10.05
C GLY A 121 31.33 -11.84 -11.24
#